data_AF-A0A1G8HXG9-F1
#
_entry.id   AF-A0A1G8HXG9-F1
#
_cell.length_a   1.000
_cell.length_b   1.000
_cell.length_c   1.000
_cell.angle_alpha   90.00
_cell.angle_beta   90.00
_cell.angle_gamma   90.00
#
_symmetry.space_group_name_H-M   'P 1'
#
loop_
_entity.id
_entity.type
_entity.pdbx_description
1 polymer ?
#
loop_
_entity_poly.entity_id
_entity_poly.type
_entity_poly.pdbx_seq_one_letter_code
_entity_poly.pdbx_strand_id
1 'polypeptide(L)'
;MQSTGENVIVSFYCKDPDSTGTEDCPAFYRTDRASWIVQGDRQGEHVEAQLVGLKPTETFVEIPERVVERMVIMYAKERYGVDLTGASRRVDQQHTPLPQA
;
A
#
# COMPACT_ATOMS: atom_id res chain seq x y z
N MET A 1 -23.80 -11.27 -10.92
CA MET A 1 -22.84 -10.39 -10.23
C MET A 1 -22.03 -9.71 -11.31
N GLN A 2 -22.20 -8.40 -11.51
CA GLN A 2 -21.42 -7.66 -12.52
C GLN A 2 -20.05 -7.33 -11.92
N SER A 3 -18.97 -7.70 -12.62
CA SER A 3 -17.60 -7.38 -12.23
C SER A 3 -17.41 -5.87 -12.30
N THR A 4 -17.13 -5.22 -11.17
CA THR A 4 -16.93 -3.76 -11.07
C THR A 4 -15.64 -3.26 -11.75
N GLY A 5 -14.91 -4.13 -12.47
CA GLY A 5 -13.59 -3.87 -13.03
C GLY A 5 -13.48 -3.83 -14.57
N GLU A 6 -14.57 -4.04 -15.33
CA GLU A 6 -14.51 -4.25 -16.79
C GLU A 6 -13.91 -3.10 -17.64
N ASN A 7 -13.53 -1.97 -17.05
CA ASN A 7 -12.92 -0.83 -17.76
C ASN A 7 -11.91 -0.03 -16.92
N VAL A 8 -11.22 -0.64 -15.95
CA VAL A 8 -10.15 0.07 -15.21
C VAL A 8 -8.82 -0.21 -15.91
N ILE A 9 -8.12 0.85 -16.34
CA ILE A 9 -6.73 0.72 -16.81
C ILE A 9 -5.81 1.03 -15.64
N VAL A 10 -4.84 0.15 -15.39
CA VAL A 10 -3.84 0.30 -14.33
C VAL A 10 -2.45 0.50 -14.94
N SER A 11 -1.68 1.42 -14.36
CA SER A 11 -0.26 1.61 -14.66
C SER A 11 0.55 1.29 -13.41
N PHE A 12 1.62 0.50 -13.57
CA PHE A 12 2.55 0.22 -12.49
C PHE A 12 3.11 1.52 -11.91
N TYR A 13 3.16 1.62 -10.58
CA TYR A 13 3.70 2.78 -9.90
C TYR A 13 4.99 2.46 -9.17
N CYS A 14 4.90 1.61 -8.15
CA CYS A 14 6.05 1.19 -7.40
C CYS A 14 5.79 -0.16 -6.72
N LYS A 15 6.89 -0.82 -6.37
CA LYS A 15 6.93 -1.98 -5.48
C LYS A 15 8.10 -1.81 -4.53
N ASP A 16 8.28 -2.80 -3.67
CA ASP A 16 9.42 -2.91 -2.79
C ASP A 16 10.77 -2.70 -3.54
N PRO A 17 11.60 -1.73 -3.13
CA PRO A 17 12.89 -1.48 -3.78
C PRO A 17 13.86 -2.65 -3.64
N ASP A 18 13.70 -3.50 -2.62
CA ASP A 18 14.54 -4.68 -2.40
C ASP A 18 14.05 -5.90 -3.22
N SER A 19 12.92 -5.78 -3.92
CA SER A 19 12.39 -6.86 -4.75
C SER A 19 13.26 -7.07 -6.00
N THR A 20 13.81 -8.28 -6.15
CA THR A 20 14.71 -8.66 -7.26
C THR A 20 14.01 -8.88 -8.61
N GLY A 21 12.69 -8.71 -8.70
CA GLY A 21 11.98 -8.75 -9.97
C GLY A 21 10.68 -9.55 -9.92
N THR A 22 10.80 -10.87 -9.84
CA THR A 22 9.73 -11.86 -10.13
C THR A 22 9.06 -12.47 -8.91
N GLU A 23 9.47 -12.09 -7.70
CA GLU A 23 8.86 -12.59 -6.46
C GLU A 23 7.57 -11.82 -6.13
N ASP A 24 6.64 -12.51 -5.46
CA ASP A 24 5.32 -12.03 -5.02
C ASP A 24 5.45 -10.84 -4.06
N CYS A 25 5.70 -9.66 -4.61
CA CYS A 25 5.98 -8.45 -3.84
C CYS A 25 4.78 -7.50 -3.89
N PRO A 26 4.43 -6.88 -2.75
CA PRO A 26 3.41 -5.84 -2.72
C PRO A 26 3.73 -4.68 -3.66
N ALA A 27 2.71 -4.22 -4.38
CA ALA A 27 2.86 -3.22 -5.43
C ALA A 27 1.65 -2.28 -5.49
N PHE A 28 1.93 -1.02 -5.80
CA PHE A 28 0.92 0.00 -6.09
C PHE A 28 0.80 0.20 -7.59
N TYR A 29 -0.44 0.31 -8.05
CA TYR A 29 -0.79 0.67 -9.41
C TYR A 29 -1.72 1.87 -9.39
N ARG A 30 -1.45 2.84 -10.26
CA ARG A 30 -2.33 3.99 -10.44
C ARG A 30 -3.36 3.68 -11.51
N THR A 31 -4.62 4.01 -11.25
CA THR A 31 -5.69 3.86 -12.22
C THR A 31 -5.82 5.11 -13.09
N ASP A 32 -6.43 4.95 -14.25
CA ASP A 32 -6.92 6.04 -15.10
C ASP A 32 -8.06 6.86 -14.47
N ARG A 33 -8.57 6.43 -13.30
CA ARG A 33 -9.66 7.07 -12.54
C ARG A 33 -9.17 7.89 -11.35
N ALA A 34 -7.88 8.22 -11.32
CA ALA A 34 -7.24 8.89 -10.18
C ALA A 34 -7.42 8.13 -8.85
N SER A 35 -7.43 6.79 -8.91
CA SER A 35 -7.44 5.90 -7.75
C SER A 35 -6.25 4.94 -7.80
N TRP A 36 -6.17 4.05 -6.82
CA TRP A 36 -5.09 3.09 -6.68
C TRP A 36 -5.63 1.67 -6.59
N ILE A 37 -4.91 0.73 -7.18
CA ILE A 37 -5.06 -0.70 -6.94
C ILE A 37 -3.79 -1.18 -6.25
N VAL A 38 -3.96 -2.04 -5.25
CA VAL A 38 -2.86 -2.54 -4.44
C VAL A 38 -2.81 -4.06 -4.54
N GLN A 39 -1.64 -4.58 -4.87
CA GLN A 39 -1.32 -6.00 -4.80
C GLN A 39 -0.59 -6.27 -3.49
N GLY A 40 -0.94 -7.36 -2.83
CA GLY A 40 -0.30 -7.83 -1.60
C GLY A 40 -0.97 -9.11 -1.10
N ASP A 41 -0.47 -9.63 0.01
CA ASP A 41 -0.99 -10.86 0.59
C ASP A 41 -2.23 -10.58 1.43
N ARG A 42 -3.30 -11.34 1.15
CA ARG A 42 -4.52 -11.30 1.95
C ARG A 42 -4.28 -11.96 3.30
N GLN A 43 -4.72 -11.29 4.35
CA GLN A 43 -4.64 -11.80 5.72
C GLN A 43 -5.90 -12.60 6.12
N GLY A 44 -5.76 -13.42 7.17
CA GLY A 44 -6.83 -14.31 7.65
C GLY A 44 -7.90 -13.63 8.51
N GLU A 45 -8.89 -14.43 8.94
CA GLU A 45 -10.07 -13.98 9.71
C GLU A 45 -9.72 -13.22 11.00
N HIS A 46 -8.58 -13.53 11.63
CA HIS A 46 -8.12 -12.83 12.83
C HIS A 46 -7.84 -11.33 12.58
N VAL A 47 -7.29 -11.00 11.40
CA VAL A 47 -7.08 -9.61 10.99
C VAL A 47 -8.40 -8.99 10.53
N GLU A 48 -9.23 -9.75 9.82
CA GLU A 48 -10.55 -9.30 9.37
C GLU A 48 -11.41 -8.77 10.53
N ALA A 49 -11.42 -9.48 11.67
CA ALA A 49 -12.17 -9.11 12.86
C ALA A 49 -11.71 -7.78 13.51
N GLN A 50 -10.53 -7.28 13.15
CA GLN A 50 -9.98 -6.00 13.63
C GLN A 50 -10.34 -4.84 12.71
N LEU A 51 -10.85 -5.10 11.50
CA LEU A 51 -11.19 -4.08 10.52
C LEU A 51 -12.58 -3.50 10.79
N VAL A 52 -12.71 -2.19 10.64
CA VAL A 52 -13.96 -1.47 10.91
C VAL A 52 -14.77 -1.32 9.61
N GLY A 53 -15.95 -1.95 9.57
CA GLY A 53 -16.93 -1.72 8.50
C GLY A 53 -16.60 -2.37 7.15
N LEU A 54 -15.83 -3.47 7.15
CA LEU A 54 -15.49 -4.22 5.94
C LEU A 54 -16.76 -4.76 5.27
N LYS A 55 -16.99 -4.36 4.01
CA LYS A 55 -18.14 -4.84 3.22
C LYS A 55 -17.86 -6.22 2.60
N PRO A 56 -18.89 -7.01 2.25
CA PRO A 56 -18.70 -8.31 1.58
C PRO A 56 -17.95 -8.27 0.26
N THR A 57 -17.93 -7.11 -0.42
CA THR A 57 -17.20 -6.92 -1.69
C THR A 57 -15.80 -6.36 -1.51
N GLU A 58 -15.41 -6.02 -0.27
CA GLU A 58 -14.10 -5.48 0.04
C GLU A 58 -13.15 -6.61 0.41
N THR A 59 -11.88 -6.46 0.03
CA THR A 59 -10.79 -7.32 0.46
C THR A 59 -9.71 -6.45 1.10
N PHE A 60 -8.85 -7.07 1.88
CA PHE A 60 -7.75 -6.42 2.57
C PHE A 60 -6.47 -7.21 2.32
N VAL A 61 -5.37 -6.48 2.27
CA VAL A 61 -4.02 -7.01 2.10
C VAL A 61 -3.10 -6.30 3.07
N GLU A 62 -2.03 -6.97 3.47
CA GLU A 62 -0.96 -6.32 4.24
C GLU A 62 0.06 -5.70 3.27
N ILE A 63 0.48 -4.45 3.57
CA ILE A 63 1.49 -3.73 2.80
C ILE A 63 2.66 -3.39 3.72
N PRO A 64 3.88 -3.84 3.40
CA PRO A 64 5.07 -3.52 4.18
C PRO A 64 5.34 -2.01 4.21
N GLU A 65 5.78 -1.51 5.36
CA GLU A 65 6.08 -0.10 5.61
C GLU A 65 6.98 0.52 4.54
N ARG A 66 8.07 -0.18 4.17
CA ARG A 66 9.02 0.28 3.14
C ARG A 66 8.39 0.51 1.76
N VAL A 67 7.33 -0.23 1.43
CA VAL A 67 6.60 -0.05 0.17
C VAL A 67 5.72 1.21 0.24
N VAL A 68 5.08 1.44 1.40
CA VAL A 68 4.31 2.67 1.67
C VAL A 68 5.24 3.89 1.61
N GLU A 69 6.38 3.82 2.28
CA GLU A 69 7.40 4.88 2.26
C GLU A 69 7.82 5.21 0.82
N ARG A 70 8.11 4.17 0.03
CA ARG A 70 8.47 4.34 -1.38
C ARG A 70 7.37 5.04 -2.17
N MET A 71 6.11 4.64 -1.98
CA MET A 71 4.94 5.25 -2.61
C MET A 71 4.84 6.74 -2.25
N VAL A 72 4.98 7.09 -0.96
CA VAL A 72 4.90 8.47 -0.47
C VAL A 72 6.01 9.34 -1.06
N ILE A 73 7.27 8.86 -1.07
CA ILE A 73 8.41 9.59 -1.64
C ILE A 73 8.17 9.88 -3.13
N MET A 74 7.76 8.87 -3.91
CA MET A 74 7.49 9.03 -5.33
C MET A 74 6.32 9.99 -5.57
N TYR A 75 5.23 9.82 -4.83
CA TYR A 75 4.03 10.64 -4.99
C TYR A 75 4.29 12.11 -4.66
N ALA A 76 5.01 12.39 -3.56
CA ALA A 76 5.38 13.74 -3.18
C ALA A 76 6.25 14.43 -4.24
N LYS A 77 7.23 13.69 -4.77
CA LYS A 77 8.15 14.18 -5.79
C LYS A 77 7.43 14.49 -7.10
N GLU A 78 6.60 13.57 -7.58
CA GLU A 78 5.90 13.71 -8.86
C GLU A 78 4.75 14.72 -8.81
N ARG A 79 3.96 14.73 -7.71
CA ARG A 79 2.76 15.57 -7.61
C ARG A 79 3.06 16.98 -7.14
N TYR A 80 4.04 17.15 -6.26
CA TYR A 80 4.32 18.40 -5.57
C TYR A 80 5.76 18.89 -5.73
N GLY A 81 6.64 18.13 -6.39
CA GLY A 81 8.05 18.51 -6.55
C GLY A 81 8.87 18.41 -5.24
N VAL A 82 8.35 17.75 -4.21
CA VAL A 82 9.00 17.63 -2.89
C VAL A 82 9.78 16.33 -2.81
N ASP A 83 11.09 16.39 -2.57
CA ASP A 83 11.92 15.20 -2.40
C ASP A 83 12.04 14.80 -0.91
N LEU A 84 11.46 13.64 -0.57
CA LEU A 84 11.41 13.11 0.80
C LEU A 84 12.47 12.04 1.08
N THR A 85 13.39 11.74 0.16
CA THR A 85 14.37 10.64 0.29
C THR A 85 15.27 10.73 1.54
N GLY A 86 15.44 11.93 2.12
CA GLY A 86 16.21 12.14 3.35
C GLY A 86 15.39 12.25 4.65
N ALA A 87 14.05 12.19 4.58
CA ALA A 87 13.17 12.45 5.72
C ALA A 87 13.01 11.26 6.68
N SER A 88 13.26 10.04 6.20
CA SER A 88 12.98 8.77 6.90
C SER A 88 13.78 8.54 8.19
N ARG A 89 14.99 9.11 8.29
CA ARG A 89 15.89 8.89 9.46
C ARG A 89 15.36 9.38 10.82
N ARG A 90 14.21 10.04 10.90
CA ARG A 90 13.74 10.68 12.15
C ARG A 90 12.72 9.86 12.97
N VAL A 91 12.07 8.83 12.42
CA VAL A 91 10.88 8.22 13.06
C VAL A 91 11.16 6.97 13.90
N ASP A 92 12.30 6.29 13.69
CA ASP A 92 12.67 5.08 14.44
C ASP A 92 12.82 5.27 15.97
N GLN A 93 12.80 6.50 16.49
CA GLN A 93 12.96 6.77 17.92
C GLN A 93 11.65 6.82 18.73
N GLN A 94 10.48 6.62 18.11
CA GLN A 94 9.19 6.77 18.80
C GLN A 94 8.21 5.62 18.51
N HIS A 95 8.62 4.37 18.77
CA HIS A 95 7.64 3.28 18.90
C HIS A 95 7.28 3.10 20.38
N THR A 96 6.13 3.64 20.79
CA THR A 96 5.52 3.30 22.10
C THR A 96 4.70 2.03 21.88
N PRO A 97 4.97 0.91 22.58
CA PRO A 97 4.19 -0.31 22.40
C PRO A 97 2.73 -0.07 22.80
N LEU A 98 1.80 -0.64 22.03
CA LEU A 98 0.39 -0.68 22.38
C LEU A 98 0.22 -1.34 23.76
N PRO A 99 -0.68 -0.82 24.63
CA PRO A 99 -0.96 -1.45 25.91
C PRO A 99 -1.47 -2.87 25.69
N GLN A 100 -0.87 -3.85 26.38
CA GLN A 100 -1.45 -5.18 26.47
C GLN A 100 -2.73 -5.11 27.32
N ALA A 101 -3.76 -5.81 26.85
CA ALA A 101 -5.10 -5.85 27.42
C ALA A 101 -5.14 -6.40 28.86
#